data_AF-A0A8T4LJF7-F1
#
_entry.id   AF-A0A8T4LJF7-F1
#
_cell.length_a   1.000
_cell.length_b   1.000
_cell.length_c   1.000
_cell.angle_alpha   90.00
_cell.angle_beta   90.00
_cell.angle_gamma   90.00
#
_symmetry.space_group_name_H-M   'P 1'
#
loop_
_entity.id
_entity.type
_entity.pdbx_description
1 polymer ?
#
loop_
_entity_poly.entity_id
_entity_poly.type
_entity_poly.pdbx_seq_one_letter_code
_entity_poly.pdbx_strand_id
1 'polypeptide(L)'
;WLISRQRYWGTPIPMIYCDKCGAVPDEKLPVLLPEDVEFSGTGNPILTSKKFQEVKCPKCSANARRETDTMGGFMDSSWYFLRYTDNKNNKKAFDQKNVDYWMPVDQYIGGIEHAVGHLIYSRFFTKALRDLGYLVQGILLLKMKYLKNMELILLESF
;
A
#
# COMPACT_ATOMS: atom_id res chain seq x y z
N TRP A 1 13.06 1.25 3.89
CA TRP A 1 11.79 0.56 4.12
C TRP A 1 11.70 -0.61 3.15
N LEU A 2 11.77 -1.84 3.65
CA LEU A 2 11.59 -3.05 2.84
C LEU A 2 10.09 -3.33 2.72
N ILE A 3 9.51 -3.14 1.53
CA ILE A 3 8.06 -3.26 1.30
C ILE A 3 7.63 -4.63 0.79
N SER A 4 8.49 -5.34 0.06
CA SER A 4 8.16 -6.63 -0.55
C SER A 4 8.05 -7.73 0.49
N ARG A 5 7.07 -8.61 0.32
CA ARG A 5 6.80 -9.74 1.22
C ARG A 5 6.55 -10.99 0.39
N GLN A 6 7.19 -12.08 0.77
CA GLN A 6 6.95 -13.42 0.24
C GLN A 6 5.70 -14.02 0.91
N ARG A 7 4.56 -13.33 0.78
CA ARG A 7 3.28 -13.68 1.38
C ARG A 7 2.18 -13.54 0.33
N TYR A 8 1.23 -14.47 0.35
CA TYR A 8 0.07 -14.43 -0.55
C TYR A 8 -0.87 -13.26 -0.23
N TRP A 9 -1.22 -13.07 1.04
CA TRP A 9 -2.22 -12.09 1.44
C TRP A 9 -1.64 -10.68 1.55
N GLY A 10 -1.60 -9.97 0.42
CA GLY A 10 -1.20 -8.57 0.33
C GLY A 10 -1.43 -8.02 -1.08
N THR A 11 -1.22 -6.72 -1.26
CA THR A 11 -1.38 -6.06 -2.56
C THR A 11 -0.27 -6.51 -3.52
N PRO A 12 -0.57 -7.12 -4.69
CA PRO A 12 0.46 -7.46 -5.67
C PRO A 12 1.24 -6.22 -6.12
N ILE A 13 2.57 -6.35 -6.19
CA ILE A 13 3.41 -5.27 -6.71
C ILE A 13 3.24 -5.20 -8.23
N PRO A 14 2.81 -4.06 -8.82
CA PRO A 14 2.46 -3.97 -10.24
C PRO A 14 3.73 -3.80 -11.11
N MET A 15 4.60 -4.79 -11.08
CA MET A 15 5.85 -4.83 -11.85
C MET A 15 5.94 -6.14 -12.66
N ILE A 16 6.54 -6.04 -13.84
CA ILE A 16 6.86 -7.14 -14.74
C ILE A 16 8.36 -7.12 -15.01
N TYR A 17 8.99 -8.28 -14.92
CA TYR A 17 10.40 -8.49 -15.24
C TYR A 17 10.53 -9.10 -16.63
N CYS A 18 11.24 -8.39 -17.51
CA CYS A 18 11.54 -8.83 -18.88
C CYS A 18 13.05 -8.86 -19.11
N ASP A 19 13.56 -9.96 -19.68
CA ASP A 19 14.99 -10.13 -19.93
C ASP A 19 15.57 -9.09 -20.91
N LYS A 20 14.73 -8.48 -21.76
CA LYS A 20 15.14 -7.44 -22.71
C LYS A 20 15.00 -6.02 -22.17
N CYS A 21 13.97 -5.76 -21.37
CA CYS A 21 13.58 -4.40 -20.95
C CYS A 21 13.86 -4.11 -19.47
N GLY A 22 14.27 -5.11 -18.69
CA GLY A 22 14.38 -5.01 -17.23
C GLY A 22 13.02 -5.02 -16.53
N ALA A 23 12.96 -4.35 -15.38
CA ALA A 23 11.74 -4.15 -14.62
C ALA A 23 10.89 -3.03 -15.24
N VAL A 24 9.63 -3.33 -15.57
CA VAL A 24 8.68 -2.40 -16.17
C VAL A 24 7.34 -2.44 -15.41
N PRO A 25 6.56 -1.35 -15.35
CA PRO A 25 5.28 -1.35 -14.65
C PRO A 25 4.26 -2.27 -15.35
N ASP A 26 3.40 -2.92 -14.58
CA ASP A 26 2.18 -3.55 -15.09
C ASP A 26 1.10 -2.46 -15.22
N GLU A 27 0.80 -2.06 -16.45
CA GLU A 27 -0.15 -0.98 -16.73
C GLU A 27 -1.62 -1.41 -16.59
N LYS A 28 -1.89 -2.73 -16.47
CA LYS A 28 -3.24 -3.28 -16.37
C LYS A 28 -3.68 -3.38 -14.91
N LEU A 29 -3.99 -2.24 -14.32
CA LEU A 29 -4.47 -2.17 -12.94
C LEU A 29 -6.00 -2.42 -12.86
N PRO A 30 -6.49 -3.05 -11.76
CA PRO A 30 -5.71 -3.64 -10.67
C PRO A 30 -5.11 -5.00 -11.07
N VAL A 31 -3.91 -5.29 -10.55
CA VAL A 31 -3.37 -6.66 -10.55
C VAL A 31 -4.03 -7.42 -9.41
N LEU A 32 -4.94 -8.34 -9.75
CA LEU A 32 -5.66 -9.14 -8.76
C LEU A 32 -4.81 -10.32 -8.29
N LEU A 33 -4.96 -10.70 -7.01
CA LEU A 33 -4.33 -11.90 -6.48
C LEU A 33 -4.84 -13.15 -7.24
N PRO A 34 -3.95 -14.12 -7.54
CA PRO A 34 -4.37 -15.35 -8.17
C PRO A 34 -5.10 -16.27 -7.19
N GLU A 35 -6.25 -16.79 -7.61
CA GLU A 35 -7.01 -17.77 -6.82
C GLU A 35 -6.49 -19.20 -7.00
N ASP A 36 -5.72 -19.45 -8.06
CA ASP A 36 -5.13 -20.75 -8.41
C ASP A 36 -3.76 -20.97 -7.74
N VAL A 37 -3.71 -20.89 -6.41
CA VAL A 37 -2.49 -21.08 -5.60
C VAL A 37 -2.58 -22.27 -4.65
N GLU A 38 -1.43 -22.85 -4.32
CA GLU A 38 -1.31 -23.94 -3.35
C GLU A 38 -0.61 -23.46 -2.08
N PHE A 39 -1.22 -23.74 -0.92
CA PHE A 39 -0.66 -23.39 0.39
C PHE A 39 0.07 -24.58 1.00
N SER A 40 1.38 -24.65 0.77
CA SER A 40 2.26 -25.69 1.35
C SER A 40 2.71 -25.38 2.78
N GLY A 41 2.40 -24.19 3.32
CA GLY A 41 2.87 -23.70 4.62
C GLY A 41 4.29 -23.10 4.60
N THR A 42 5.02 -23.24 3.49
CA THR A 42 6.37 -22.67 3.30
C THR A 42 6.52 -22.00 1.94
N GLY A 43 7.39 -20.98 1.84
CA GLY A 43 7.59 -20.24 0.59
C GLY A 43 6.46 -19.27 0.24
N ASN A 44 6.51 -18.72 -0.98
CA ASN A 44 5.52 -17.80 -1.52
C ASN A 44 4.47 -18.54 -2.37
N PRO A 45 3.20 -18.64 -1.94
CA PRO A 45 2.16 -19.35 -2.69
C PRO A 45 1.92 -18.82 -4.11
N ILE A 46 2.18 -17.53 -4.38
CA ILE A 46 1.97 -16.94 -5.70
C ILE A 46 2.85 -17.61 -6.77
N LEU A 47 4.00 -18.19 -6.38
CA LEU A 47 4.88 -18.93 -7.29
C LEU A 47 4.26 -20.21 -7.86
N THR A 48 3.17 -20.72 -7.27
CA THR A 48 2.50 -21.92 -7.81
C THR A 48 1.54 -21.58 -8.95
N SER A 49 1.06 -20.33 -9.04
CA SER A 49 0.20 -19.88 -10.14
C SER A 49 1.04 -19.49 -11.37
N LYS A 50 1.18 -20.41 -12.32
CA LYS A 50 1.84 -20.12 -13.61
C LYS A 50 1.08 -19.07 -14.42
N LYS A 51 -0.26 -19.12 -14.38
CA LYS A 51 -1.14 -18.17 -15.07
C LYS A 51 -0.93 -16.73 -14.62
N PHE A 52 -0.63 -16.52 -13.33
CA PHE A 52 -0.34 -15.20 -12.79
C PHE A 52 1.05 -14.70 -13.20
N GLN A 53 2.04 -15.58 -13.20
CA GLN A 53 3.43 -15.25 -13.49
C GLN A 53 3.66 -14.97 -14.97
N GLU A 54 3.10 -15.80 -15.86
CA GLU A 54 3.35 -15.75 -17.30
C GLU A 54 2.60 -14.59 -17.95
N VAL A 55 3.34 -13.54 -18.33
CA VAL A 55 2.79 -12.34 -18.97
C VAL A 55 3.64 -11.91 -20.15
N LYS A 56 3.10 -11.03 -20.99
CA LYS A 56 3.87 -10.37 -22.06
C LYS A 56 4.41 -9.03 -21.56
N CYS A 57 5.64 -8.70 -21.91
CA CYS A 57 6.21 -7.40 -21.60
C CYS A 57 5.41 -6.29 -22.29
N PRO A 58 4.93 -5.26 -21.56
CA PRO A 58 4.17 -4.16 -22.16
C PRO A 58 4.99 -3.31 -23.13
N LYS A 59 6.33 -3.31 -23.00
CA LYS A 59 7.22 -2.52 -23.89
C LYS A 59 7.59 -3.22 -25.20
N CYS A 60 7.81 -4.54 -25.18
CA CYS A 60 8.38 -5.26 -26.32
C CYS A 60 7.66 -6.56 -26.69
N SER A 61 6.58 -6.89 -25.99
CA SER A 61 5.74 -8.08 -26.22
C SER A 61 6.45 -9.44 -26.08
N ALA A 62 7.70 -9.49 -25.64
CA ALA A 62 8.40 -10.72 -25.30
C ALA A 62 7.77 -11.42 -24.09
N ASN A 63 8.05 -12.71 -23.91
CA ASN A 63 7.72 -13.41 -22.67
C ASN A 63 8.41 -12.72 -21.48
N ALA A 64 7.67 -12.56 -20.40
CA ALA A 64 8.10 -11.90 -19.17
C ALA A 64 7.42 -12.56 -17.97
N ARG A 65 7.90 -12.23 -16.77
CA ARG A 65 7.31 -12.71 -15.51
C ARG A 65 6.78 -11.55 -14.68
N ARG A 66 5.61 -11.70 -14.08
CA ARG A 66 5.09 -10.74 -13.09
C ARG A 66 5.85 -10.86 -11.77
N GLU A 67 5.98 -9.75 -11.03
CA GLU A 67 6.40 -9.77 -9.63
C GLU A 67 5.43 -10.61 -8.79
N THR A 68 5.99 -11.45 -7.93
CA THR A 68 5.24 -12.39 -7.09
C THR A 68 5.21 -11.98 -5.63
N ASP A 69 6.07 -11.06 -5.22
CA ASP A 69 5.99 -10.46 -3.90
C ASP A 69 4.79 -9.50 -3.79
N THR A 70 4.23 -9.43 -2.60
CA THR A 70 3.17 -8.48 -2.25
C THR A 70 3.74 -7.33 -1.42
N MET A 71 3.04 -6.21 -1.38
CA MET A 71 3.36 -5.09 -0.49
C MET A 71 2.94 -5.44 0.95
N GLY A 72 3.82 -5.20 1.92
CA GLY A 72 3.48 -5.35 3.33
C GLY A 72 2.43 -4.33 3.78
N GLY A 73 1.56 -4.70 4.73
CA GLY A 73 0.37 -3.91 5.11
C GLY A 73 0.62 -2.49 5.65
N PHE A 74 1.86 -2.11 5.96
CA PHE A 74 2.20 -0.71 6.20
C PHE A 74 2.02 0.16 4.95
N MET A 75 2.11 -0.41 3.74
CA MET A 75 1.84 0.30 2.50
C MET A 75 0.41 0.85 2.49
N ASP A 76 -0.57 0.00 2.77
CA ASP A 76 -1.99 0.36 2.70
C ASP A 76 -2.37 1.33 3.83
N SER A 77 -1.88 1.06 5.05
CA SER A 77 -2.15 1.92 6.21
C SER A 77 -1.40 3.26 6.18
N SER A 78 -0.46 3.47 5.27
CA SER A 78 0.27 4.75 5.18
C SER A 78 -0.54 5.90 4.55
N TRP A 79 -1.69 5.60 3.92
CA TRP A 79 -2.49 6.61 3.22
C TRP A 79 -4.00 6.42 3.32
N TYR A 80 -4.48 5.41 4.06
CA TYR A 80 -5.92 5.10 4.18
C TYR A 80 -6.79 6.29 4.62
N PHE A 81 -6.27 7.18 5.47
CA PHE A 81 -6.96 8.38 5.94
C PHE A 81 -7.27 9.36 4.79
N LEU A 82 -6.44 9.39 3.73
CA LEU A 82 -6.75 10.14 2.50
C LEU A 82 -7.86 9.44 1.71
N ARG A 83 -7.84 8.09 1.66
CA ARG A 83 -8.88 7.35 0.94
C ARG A 83 -10.25 7.53 1.58
N TYR A 84 -10.35 7.73 2.89
CA TYR A 84 -11.62 8.00 3.56
C TYR A 84 -12.31 9.28 3.10
N THR A 85 -11.56 10.28 2.63
CA THR A 85 -12.16 11.51 2.12
C THR A 85 -12.91 11.29 0.80
N ASP A 86 -12.62 10.20 0.08
CA ASP A 86 -13.16 9.91 -1.25
C ASP A 86 -13.22 8.40 -1.56
N ASN A 87 -13.81 7.62 -0.65
CA ASN A 87 -13.71 6.16 -0.66
C ASN A 87 -14.42 5.46 -1.83
N LYS A 88 -15.34 6.14 -2.53
CA LYS A 88 -16.12 5.61 -3.67
C LYS A 88 -15.54 5.97 -5.04
N ASN A 89 -14.43 6.71 -5.11
CA ASN A 89 -13.84 7.11 -6.39
C ASN A 89 -13.12 5.95 -7.07
N ASN A 90 -13.60 5.55 -8.25
CA ASN A 90 -13.03 4.46 -9.05
C ASN A 90 -12.05 4.92 -10.14
N LYS A 91 -11.80 6.22 -10.27
CA LYS A 91 -10.91 6.81 -11.28
C LYS A 91 -9.58 7.30 -10.70
N LYS A 92 -9.57 7.67 -9.41
CA LYS A 92 -8.40 8.20 -8.70
C LYS A 92 -8.32 7.61 -7.30
N ALA A 93 -7.13 7.68 -6.71
CA ALA A 93 -6.94 7.33 -5.30
C ALA A 93 -7.79 8.21 -4.36
N PHE A 94 -7.89 9.52 -4.66
CA PHE A 94 -8.76 10.49 -4.00
C PHE A 94 -8.84 11.77 -4.85
N ASP A 95 -9.91 12.55 -4.72
CA ASP A 95 -10.01 13.90 -5.29
C ASP A 95 -9.42 14.97 -4.36
N GLN A 96 -8.70 15.93 -4.93
CA GLN A 96 -8.04 17.00 -4.18
C GLN A 96 -9.04 17.84 -3.38
N LYS A 97 -10.23 18.14 -3.93
CA LYS A 97 -11.22 18.98 -3.23
C LYS A 97 -11.71 18.32 -1.95
N ASN A 98 -11.88 17.01 -1.97
CA ASN A 98 -12.31 16.26 -0.79
C ASN A 98 -11.20 16.19 0.26
N VAL A 99 -9.97 15.98 -0.19
CA VAL A 99 -8.80 16.00 0.71
C VAL A 99 -8.62 17.37 1.35
N ASP A 100 -8.69 18.45 0.58
CA ASP A 100 -8.52 19.82 1.09
C ASP A 100 -9.60 20.21 2.11
N TYR A 101 -10.81 19.66 1.98
CA TYR A 101 -11.89 19.88 2.93
C TYR A 101 -11.70 19.12 4.24
N TRP A 102 -11.31 17.84 4.16
CA TRP A 102 -11.26 16.96 5.34
C TRP A 102 -9.91 16.93 6.05
N MET A 103 -8.82 17.30 5.38
CA MET A 103 -7.45 17.21 5.91
C MET A 103 -6.91 18.58 6.35
N PRO A 104 -6.01 18.63 7.34
CA PRO A 104 -5.40 17.50 8.04
C PRO A 104 -6.34 16.85 9.07
N VAL A 105 -6.01 15.62 9.49
CA VAL A 105 -6.70 14.97 10.62
C VAL A 105 -6.50 15.80 11.89
N ASP A 106 -7.58 16.30 12.48
CA ASP A 106 -7.52 17.13 13.71
C ASP A 106 -7.06 16.34 14.94
N GLN A 107 -7.63 15.16 15.14
CA GLN A 107 -7.32 14.27 16.26
C GLN A 107 -7.13 12.85 15.76
N TYR A 108 -6.04 12.22 16.19
CA TYR A 108 -5.76 10.83 15.89
C TYR A 108 -5.38 10.10 17.17
N ILE A 109 -6.02 8.95 17.35
CA ILE A 109 -5.93 8.14 18.55
C ILE A 109 -5.38 6.78 18.12
N GLY A 110 -4.31 6.33 18.77
CA GLY A 110 -3.67 5.06 18.46
C GLY A 110 -2.72 4.65 19.58
N GLY A 111 -2.26 3.40 19.58
CA GLY A 111 -1.30 2.94 20.56
C GLY A 111 0.14 3.33 20.21
N ILE A 112 1.01 3.34 21.24
CA ILE A 112 2.42 3.74 21.13
C ILE A 112 3.23 2.78 20.25
N GLU A 113 2.79 1.53 20.09
CA GLU A 113 3.40 0.52 19.22
C GLU A 113 3.51 0.98 17.76
N HIS A 114 2.68 1.93 17.35
CA HIS A 114 2.68 2.49 16.00
C HIS A 114 3.66 3.67 15.80
N ALA A 115 4.37 4.11 16.86
CA ALA A 115 5.27 5.27 16.82
C ALA A 115 6.41 5.15 15.80
N VAL A 116 7.02 3.97 15.67
CA VAL A 116 8.17 3.73 14.78
C VAL A 116 7.81 3.02 13.47
N GLY A 117 6.55 2.63 13.31
CA GLY A 117 6.04 2.00 12.09
C GLY A 117 5.10 2.94 11.35
N HIS A 118 3.81 2.71 11.54
CA HIS A 118 2.74 3.44 10.86
C HIS A 118 2.92 4.97 10.91
N LEU A 119 3.22 5.58 12.06
CA LEU A 119 3.33 7.05 12.15
C LEU A 119 4.51 7.61 11.34
N ILE A 120 5.61 6.86 11.20
CA ILE A 120 6.72 7.26 10.32
C ILE A 120 6.31 7.12 8.85
N TYR A 121 5.72 5.97 8.48
CA TYR A 121 5.36 5.69 7.09
C TYR A 121 4.26 6.61 6.56
N SER A 122 3.24 6.91 7.38
CA SER A 122 2.17 7.87 7.03
C SER A 122 2.72 9.28 6.81
N ARG A 123 3.68 9.73 7.64
CA ARG A 123 4.36 11.02 7.46
C ARG A 123 5.22 11.05 6.19
N PHE A 124 5.89 9.94 5.87
CA PHE A 124 6.67 9.80 4.64
C PHE A 124 5.74 9.84 3.42
N PHE A 125 4.67 9.03 3.39
CA PHE A 125 3.70 8.98 2.31
C PHE A 125 3.09 10.35 2.03
N THR A 126 2.68 11.07 3.07
CA THR A 126 2.11 12.40 2.94
C THR A 126 3.09 13.41 2.33
N LYS A 127 4.38 13.35 2.70
CA LYS A 127 5.41 14.21 2.10
C LYS A 127 5.66 13.85 0.65
N ALA A 128 5.78 12.56 0.35
CA ALA A 128 5.97 12.08 -1.01
C ALA A 128 4.80 12.50 -1.92
N LEU A 129 3.55 12.32 -1.47
CA LEU A 129 2.37 12.73 -2.21
C LEU A 129 2.29 14.25 -2.41
N ARG A 130 2.68 15.05 -1.41
CA ARG A 130 2.82 16.50 -1.56
C ARG A 130 3.86 16.85 -2.61
N ASP A 131 5.05 16.25 -2.55
CA ASP A 131 6.15 16.56 -3.46
C ASP A 131 5.83 16.11 -4.90
N LEU A 132 4.98 15.09 -5.06
CA LEU A 132 4.42 14.65 -6.34
C LEU A 132 3.22 15.49 -6.81
N GLY A 133 2.78 16.49 -6.05
CA GLY A 133 1.67 17.40 -6.41
C GLY A 133 0.26 16.85 -6.15
N TYR A 134 0.14 15.73 -5.43
CA TYR A 134 -1.16 15.15 -5.02
C TYR A 134 -1.70 15.72 -3.71
N LEU A 135 -0.94 16.58 -3.01
CA LEU A 135 -1.36 17.25 -1.78
C LEU A 135 -0.78 18.67 -1.74
N VAL A 136 -1.54 19.62 -1.19
CA VAL A 136 -1.08 21.01 -1.04
C VAL A 136 -0.16 21.21 0.16
N GLN A 137 0.65 22.28 0.12
CA GLN A 137 1.51 22.71 1.22
C GLN A 137 0.65 22.95 2.49
N GLY A 138 0.90 22.20 3.57
CA GLY A 138 0.21 22.37 4.85
C GLY A 138 -0.62 21.17 5.31
N ILE A 139 -0.94 20.24 4.41
CA ILE A 139 -1.43 18.89 4.75
C ILE A 139 -0.25 18.06 5.25
N LEU A 140 0.36 18.46 6.35
CA LEU A 140 1.21 17.57 7.11
C LEU A 140 0.35 16.89 8.16
N LEU A 141 0.38 15.56 8.16
CA LEU A 141 -0.09 14.71 9.27
C LEU A 141 0.43 15.18 10.64
N LEU A 142 1.54 15.93 10.68
CA LEU A 142 2.06 16.57 11.90
C LEU A 142 1.22 17.75 12.44
N LYS A 143 0.11 18.11 11.77
CA LYS A 143 -0.98 18.86 12.39
C LYS A 143 -2.07 17.94 12.95
N MET A 144 -1.77 16.69 13.31
CA MET A 144 -2.50 16.03 14.41
C MET A 144 -2.36 16.96 15.61
N LYS A 145 -3.32 17.86 15.83
CA LYS A 145 -3.27 18.84 16.91
C LYS A 145 -3.12 18.12 18.25
N TYR A 146 -3.66 16.90 18.33
CA TYR A 146 -3.57 16.02 19.49
C TYR A 146 -3.34 14.57 19.03
N LEU A 147 -2.16 14.03 19.34
CA LEU A 147 -1.92 12.59 19.37
C LEU A 147 -2.19 12.11 20.80
N LYS A 148 -3.20 11.26 20.98
CA LYS A 148 -3.49 10.65 22.28
C LYS A 148 -3.18 9.16 22.20
N ASN A 149 -2.20 8.73 22.99
CA ASN A 149 -1.93 7.31 23.17
C ASN A 149 -2.93 6.72 24.14
N MET A 150 -3.56 5.62 23.76
CA MET A 150 -4.34 4.79 24.68
C MET A 150 -3.43 3.69 25.24
N GLU A 151 -3.53 3.46 26.55
CA GLU A 151 -2.85 2.34 27.20
C GLU A 151 -3.59 1.02 26.93
N LEU A 152 -2.88 -0.11 27.08
CA LEU A 152 -3.44 -1.44 27.00
C LEU A 152 -4.54 -1.62 28.06
N ILE A 153 -5.71 -2.11 27.64
CA ILE A 153 -6.75 -2.55 28.56
C ILE A 153 -6.35 -3.96 29.04
N LEU A 154 -5.89 -4.08 30.28
CA LEU A 154 -5.67 -5.37 30.93
C LEU A 154 -7.02 -5.88 31.44
N LEU A 155 -7.47 -7.02 30.90
CA LEU A 155 -8.60 -7.77 31.47
C LEU A 155 -8.05 -8.71 32.53
N GLU A 156 -8.47 -8.55 33.78
CA GLU A 156 -8.28 -9.58 34.79
C GLU A 156 -9.07 -10.82 34.35
N SER A 157 -8.38 -11.96 34.30
CA SER A 157 -9.00 -13.24 33.99
C SER A 157 -9.86 -13.63 35.21
N PHE A 158 -11.17 -13.72 35.01
CA PHE A 158 -12.12 -14.23 36.01
C PHE A 158 -11.81 -15.67 36.41
#